data_AF-A0AAV7FZK1-F1
#
_entry.id   AF-A0AAV7FZK1-F1
#
_cell.length_a   1.000
_cell.length_b   1.000
_cell.length_c   1.000
_cell.angle_alpha   90.00
_cell.angle_beta   90.00
_cell.angle_gamma   90.00
#
_symmetry.space_group_name_H-M   'P 1'
#
loop_
_entity.id
_entity.type
_entity.pdbx_description
1 polymer ?
#
loop_
_entity_poly.entity_id
_entity_poly.type
_entity_poly.pdbx_seq_one_letter_code
_entity_poly.pdbx_strand_id
1 'polypeptide(L)'
;MSVTVGLIALFRDRGATLTPENLSRMGRFTSDTHGRGLLEKWGKMKDLPAPLHVGEEDIMRILKVSDIEHLLFEWLRLGIELTDALNEWNSEFVKIKYLQGEFKWKYDHKTREANILEEELSECRTELANTMQSISLQNRQADQHQIDLAEARTIITQLLKYQKASKEKIVSLEAKNKRSQTLIAEKEAAFSGSESSKIIEDFKKSIAFKTIIQDHVQEARDHIYDIKVKALEQQCIEDGFIRGFLKGVRLMQRKTGALDDFPSGSDGDEIESEFHKAFDLDVDNETVDIE
;
A
#
# COMPACT_ATOMS: atom_id res chain seq x y z
N MET A 1 -1.13 -91.25 -2.28
CA MET A 1 -2.40 -91.04 -1.53
C MET A 1 -2.54 -89.56 -1.29
N SER A 2 -3.66 -88.93 -1.66
CA SER A 2 -3.76 -87.46 -1.59
C SER A 2 -3.82 -86.98 -0.13
N VAL A 3 -3.22 -85.83 0.15
CA VAL A 3 -3.23 -85.14 1.46
C VAL A 3 -4.64 -85.06 2.06
N THR A 4 -5.66 -85.01 1.21
CA THR A 4 -7.08 -85.05 1.57
C THR A 4 -7.50 -86.34 2.28
N VAL A 5 -7.02 -87.51 1.83
CA VAL A 5 -7.34 -88.80 2.46
C VAL A 5 -6.69 -88.87 3.85
N GLY A 6 -5.47 -88.34 4.00
CA GLY A 6 -4.76 -88.26 5.27
C GLY A 6 -5.46 -87.32 6.28
N LEU A 7 -5.89 -86.14 5.84
CA LEU A 7 -6.62 -85.19 6.70
C LEU A 7 -7.99 -85.75 7.15
N ILE A 8 -8.72 -86.40 6.25
CA ILE A 8 -10.01 -87.02 6.61
C ILE A 8 -9.81 -88.14 7.63
N ALA A 9 -8.77 -88.98 7.46
CA ALA A 9 -8.44 -90.01 8.45
C ALA A 9 -8.08 -89.40 9.81
N LEU A 10 -7.25 -88.35 9.84
CA LEU A 10 -6.83 -87.66 11.06
C LEU A 10 -8.01 -87.02 11.84
N PHE A 11 -8.93 -86.36 11.14
CA PHE A 11 -10.10 -85.74 11.78
C PHE A 11 -11.10 -86.80 12.28
N ARG A 12 -11.24 -87.90 11.55
CA ARG A 12 -12.14 -89.01 11.94
C ARG A 12 -11.61 -89.75 13.17
N ASP A 13 -10.30 -89.96 13.24
CA ASP A 13 -9.62 -90.58 14.40
C ASP A 13 -9.77 -89.74 15.68
N ARG A 14 -9.83 -88.41 15.54
CA ARG A 14 -10.09 -87.48 16.65
C ARG A 14 -11.58 -87.27 16.98
N GLY A 15 -12.47 -88.10 16.44
CA GLY A 15 -13.91 -88.02 16.70
C GLY A 15 -14.62 -86.79 16.11
N ALA A 16 -13.96 -86.02 15.24
CA ALA A 16 -14.58 -84.86 14.62
C ALA A 16 -15.63 -85.31 13.60
N THR A 17 -16.87 -84.84 13.78
CA THR A 17 -17.95 -85.13 12.83
C THR A 17 -17.80 -84.20 11.62
N LEU A 18 -17.18 -84.70 10.56
CA LEU A 18 -17.02 -83.97 9.31
C LEU A 18 -18.37 -83.88 8.58
N THR A 19 -19.09 -82.77 8.77
CA THR A 19 -20.32 -82.49 8.02
C THR A 19 -20.01 -82.23 6.54
N PRO A 20 -20.98 -82.48 5.64
CA PRO A 20 -20.84 -82.15 4.21
C PRO A 20 -20.41 -80.69 3.96
N GLU A 21 -20.90 -79.73 4.75
CA GLU A 21 -20.44 -78.32 4.73
C GLU A 21 -18.94 -78.17 5.03
N ASN A 22 -18.43 -78.84 6.07
CA ASN A 22 -17.03 -78.75 6.49
C ASN A 22 -16.09 -79.32 5.42
N LEU A 23 -16.49 -80.43 4.79
CA LEU A 23 -15.78 -81.03 3.67
C LEU A 23 -15.85 -80.19 2.39
N SER A 24 -17.00 -79.56 2.12
CA SER A 24 -17.16 -78.64 0.99
C SER A 24 -16.28 -77.40 1.14
N ARG A 25 -16.11 -76.89 2.37
CA ARG A 25 -15.14 -75.82 2.67
C ARG A 25 -13.69 -76.29 2.50
N MET A 26 -13.35 -77.49 2.94
CA MET A 26 -12.02 -78.08 2.76
C MET A 26 -11.67 -78.32 1.28
N GLY A 27 -12.63 -78.78 0.48
CA GLY A 27 -12.47 -79.04 -0.95
C GLY A 27 -12.25 -77.78 -1.80
N ARG A 28 -12.68 -76.59 -1.32
CA ARG A 28 -12.38 -75.30 -1.98
C ARG A 28 -10.91 -74.88 -1.86
N PHE A 29 -10.17 -75.42 -0.88
CA PHE A 29 -8.74 -75.15 -0.74
C PHE A 29 -7.86 -75.97 -1.71
N THR A 30 -8.41 -77.00 -2.35
CA THR A 30 -7.66 -77.91 -3.24
C THR A 30 -8.21 -77.97 -4.66
N SER A 31 -9.10 -77.05 -5.05
CA SER A 31 -9.76 -77.09 -6.36
C SER A 31 -8.98 -76.32 -7.43
N ASP A 32 -7.98 -76.97 -8.02
CA ASP A 32 -7.62 -76.68 -9.41
C ASP A 32 -8.67 -77.34 -10.32
N THR A 33 -9.48 -76.50 -10.97
CA THR A 33 -10.34 -76.65 -12.17
C THR A 33 -11.11 -77.95 -12.52
N HIS A 34 -10.91 -79.10 -11.86
CA HIS A 34 -11.54 -80.39 -12.19
C HIS A 34 -12.50 -80.95 -11.12
N GLY A 35 -12.92 -80.12 -10.15
CA GLY A 35 -13.70 -80.53 -8.97
C GLY A 35 -15.14 -81.04 -9.19
N ARG A 36 -15.61 -81.23 -10.44
CA ARG A 36 -16.96 -81.76 -10.71
C ARG A 36 -17.07 -83.29 -10.57
N GLY A 37 -15.98 -84.05 -10.73
CA GLY A 37 -16.05 -85.53 -10.75
C GLY A 37 -16.13 -86.23 -9.39
N LEU A 38 -15.76 -85.55 -8.30
CA LEU A 38 -15.74 -86.17 -6.96
C LEU A 38 -17.13 -86.18 -6.32
N LEU A 39 -17.90 -85.10 -6.42
CA LEU A 39 -19.22 -85.00 -5.79
C LEU A 39 -20.22 -86.06 -6.33
N GLU A 40 -20.13 -86.37 -7.62
CA GLU A 40 -20.97 -87.39 -8.28
C GLU A 40 -20.67 -88.82 -7.81
N LYS A 41 -19.41 -89.13 -7.48
CA LYS A 41 -19.02 -90.44 -6.93
C LYS A 41 -19.49 -90.61 -5.49
N TRP A 42 -19.58 -89.53 -4.71
CA TRP A 42 -20.09 -89.58 -3.33
C TRP A 42 -21.62 -89.69 -3.25
N GLY A 43 -22.36 -89.09 -4.20
CA GLY A 43 -23.82 -89.26 -4.29
C GLY A 43 -24.24 -90.73 -4.42
N LYS A 44 -23.43 -91.55 -5.11
CA LYS A 44 -23.68 -92.99 -5.31
C LYS A 44 -23.32 -93.87 -4.11
N MET A 45 -22.61 -93.35 -3.10
CA MET A 45 -22.27 -94.11 -1.88
C MET A 45 -23.36 -94.06 -0.81
N LYS A 46 -24.41 -93.22 -0.98
CA LYS A 46 -25.55 -93.17 -0.05
C LYS A 46 -26.51 -94.37 -0.20
N ASP A 47 -26.40 -95.15 -1.27
CA ASP A 47 -27.32 -96.25 -1.60
C ASP A 47 -26.77 -97.65 -1.25
N LEU A 48 -25.73 -97.75 -0.41
CA LEU A 48 -25.23 -99.06 0.05
C LEU A 48 -26.18 -99.67 1.10
N PRO A 49 -26.68 -100.90 0.88
CA PRO A 49 -27.55 -101.56 1.85
C PRO A 49 -26.72 -102.15 2.99
N ALA A 50 -27.03 -101.71 4.21
CA ALA A 50 -26.60 -102.24 5.51
C ALA A 50 -25.11 -102.06 5.92
N PRO A 51 -24.81 -102.01 7.24
CA PRO A 51 -23.43 -101.95 7.73
C PRO A 51 -22.77 -103.29 7.43
N LEU A 52 -21.68 -103.29 6.66
CA LEU A 52 -20.81 -104.46 6.52
C LEU A 52 -20.26 -104.82 7.91
N HIS A 53 -20.80 -105.88 8.51
CA HIS A 53 -20.27 -106.46 9.74
C HIS A 53 -19.05 -107.31 9.35
N VAL A 54 -17.89 -106.67 9.30
CA VAL A 54 -16.61 -107.37 9.12
C VAL A 54 -16.17 -107.84 10.50
N GLY A 55 -16.17 -109.15 10.73
CA GLY A 55 -15.69 -109.74 11.98
C GLY A 55 -14.17 -109.60 12.12
N GLU A 56 -13.67 -109.60 13.35
CA GLU A 56 -12.23 -109.45 13.66
C GLU A 56 -11.37 -110.49 12.92
N GLU A 57 -11.88 -111.71 12.77
CA GLU A 57 -11.25 -112.81 12.02
C GLU A 57 -11.16 -112.54 10.51
N ASP A 58 -12.14 -111.85 9.93
CA ASP A 58 -12.14 -111.47 8.51
C ASP A 58 -11.18 -110.31 8.26
N ILE A 59 -11.08 -109.36 9.20
CA ILE A 59 -10.10 -108.27 9.15
C ILE A 59 -8.67 -108.84 9.20
N MET A 60 -8.41 -109.77 10.12
CA MET A 60 -7.10 -110.44 10.25
C MET A 60 -6.74 -111.25 9.00
N ARG A 61 -7.72 -111.92 8.38
CA ARG A 61 -7.55 -112.69 7.15
C ARG A 61 -7.32 -111.81 5.91
N ILE A 62 -8.04 -110.68 5.81
CA ILE A 62 -7.88 -109.68 4.74
C ILE A 62 -6.52 -109.00 4.83
N LEU A 63 -6.07 -108.67 6.05
CA LEU A 63 -4.78 -108.03 6.29
C LEU A 63 -3.59 -109.00 6.24
N LYS A 64 -3.81 -110.33 6.07
CA LYS A 64 -2.79 -111.38 6.04
C LYS A 64 -1.80 -111.31 7.22
N VAL A 65 -2.31 -111.03 8.41
CA VAL A 65 -1.47 -110.81 9.59
C VAL A 65 -1.26 -112.14 10.31
N SER A 66 -0.08 -112.74 10.12
CA SER A 66 0.31 -113.95 10.86
C SER A 66 0.93 -113.65 12.23
N ASP A 67 1.33 -112.39 12.48
CA ASP A 67 2.13 -111.99 13.63
C ASP A 67 1.66 -110.62 14.18
N ILE A 68 0.86 -110.68 15.23
CA ILE A 68 0.32 -109.50 15.92
C ILE A 68 1.42 -108.73 16.64
N GLU A 69 2.46 -109.41 17.14
CA GLU A 69 3.55 -108.77 17.87
C GLU A 69 4.38 -107.87 16.95
N HIS A 70 4.66 -108.35 15.73
CA HIS A 70 5.32 -107.54 14.71
C HIS A 70 4.51 -106.28 14.33
N LEU A 71 3.19 -106.38 14.20
CA LEU A 71 2.35 -105.21 13.94
C LEU A 71 2.34 -104.21 15.08
N LEU A 72 2.27 -104.68 16.34
CA LEU A 72 2.34 -103.81 17.51
C LEU A 72 3.70 -103.09 17.57
N PHE A 73 4.80 -103.78 17.25
CA PHE A 73 6.12 -103.19 17.17
C PHE A 73 6.23 -102.11 16.09
N GLU A 74 5.77 -102.40 14.86
CA GLU A 74 5.76 -101.44 13.76
C GLU A 74 4.86 -100.24 14.05
N TRP A 75 3.69 -100.47 14.66
CA TRP A 75 2.78 -99.40 15.08
C TRP A 75 3.43 -98.50 16.14
N LEU A 76 4.10 -99.08 17.14
CA LEU A 76 4.83 -98.33 18.16
C LEU A 76 5.97 -97.51 17.53
N ARG A 77 6.75 -98.12 16.62
CA ARG A 77 7.84 -97.43 15.92
C ARG A 77 7.33 -96.24 15.11
N LEU A 78 6.30 -96.46 14.29
CA LEU A 78 5.66 -95.40 13.50
C LEU A 78 5.05 -94.32 14.40
N GLY A 79 4.50 -94.70 15.56
CA GLY A 79 3.99 -93.77 16.55
C GLY A 79 5.07 -92.84 17.11
N ILE A 80 6.26 -93.38 17.40
CA ILE A 80 7.42 -92.60 17.85
C ILE A 80 7.92 -91.68 16.72
N GLU A 81 8.15 -92.22 15.52
CA GLU A 81 8.60 -91.46 14.35
C GLU A 81 7.65 -90.29 14.02
N LEU A 82 6.33 -90.53 14.07
CA LEU A 82 5.32 -89.49 13.87
C LEU A 82 5.37 -88.43 14.97
N THR A 83 5.57 -88.84 16.22
CA THR A 83 5.66 -87.91 17.36
C THR A 83 6.89 -87.02 17.22
N ASP A 84 8.03 -87.57 16.85
CA ASP A 84 9.27 -86.82 16.64
C ASP A 84 9.13 -85.82 15.48
N ALA A 85 8.56 -86.26 14.35
CA ALA A 85 8.29 -85.39 13.20
C ALA A 85 7.31 -84.24 13.55
N LEU A 86 6.27 -84.52 14.35
CA LEU A 86 5.34 -83.49 14.81
C LEU A 86 6.02 -82.50 15.76
N ASN A 87 6.91 -82.96 16.65
CA ASN A 87 7.66 -82.11 17.55
C ASN A 87 8.65 -81.21 16.80
N GLU A 88 9.35 -81.74 15.80
CA GLU A 88 10.24 -80.96 14.94
C GLU A 88 9.45 -79.90 14.16
N TRP A 89 8.34 -80.29 13.53
CA TRP A 89 7.48 -79.36 12.81
C TRP A 89 6.93 -78.26 13.71
N ASN A 90 6.52 -78.59 14.94
CA ASN A 90 6.05 -77.62 15.93
C ASN A 90 7.17 -76.65 16.35
N SER A 91 8.40 -77.15 16.54
CA SER A 91 9.58 -76.33 16.84
C SER A 91 9.86 -75.32 15.73
N GLU A 92 9.87 -75.77 14.47
CA GLU A 92 10.07 -74.90 13.31
C GLU A 92 8.93 -73.90 13.14
N PHE A 93 7.68 -74.31 13.38
CA PHE A 93 6.52 -73.41 13.36
C PHE A 93 6.66 -72.27 14.40
N VAL A 94 7.08 -72.60 15.63
CA VAL A 94 7.33 -71.60 16.69
C VAL A 94 8.45 -70.65 16.29
N LYS A 95 9.57 -71.16 15.73
CA LYS A 95 10.66 -70.31 15.22
C LYS A 95 10.19 -69.36 14.14
N ILE A 96 9.40 -69.84 13.17
CA ILE A 96 8.83 -68.99 12.11
C ILE A 96 7.93 -67.90 12.70
N LYS A 97 7.09 -68.25 13.69
CA LYS A 97 6.22 -67.25 14.36
C LYS A 97 6.99 -66.20 15.13
N TYR A 98 8.06 -66.60 15.80
CA TYR A 98 8.98 -65.67 16.46
C TYR A 98 9.62 -64.71 15.45
N LEU A 99 10.22 -65.24 14.38
CA LEU A 99 10.85 -64.43 13.33
C LEU A 99 9.83 -63.50 12.66
N GLN A 100 8.60 -63.97 12.40
CA GLN A 100 7.52 -63.14 11.86
C GLN A 100 7.22 -61.94 12.78
N GLY A 101 7.19 -62.16 14.10
CA GLY A 101 7.02 -61.11 15.10
C GLY A 101 8.18 -60.11 15.09
N GLU A 102 9.42 -60.58 15.06
CA GLU A 102 10.61 -59.73 15.00
C GLU A 102 10.65 -58.87 13.73
N PHE A 103 10.38 -59.45 12.56
CA PHE A 103 10.34 -58.70 11.31
C PHE A 103 9.23 -57.66 11.30
N LYS A 104 8.05 -57.99 11.81
CA LYS A 104 6.94 -57.03 11.94
C LYS A 104 7.35 -55.86 12.84
N TRP A 105 7.92 -56.14 13.99
CA TRP A 105 8.37 -55.09 14.91
C TRP A 105 9.45 -54.19 14.29
N LYS A 106 10.44 -54.77 13.59
CA LYS A 106 11.48 -53.99 12.89
C LYS A 106 10.89 -53.13 11.78
N TYR A 107 9.92 -53.66 11.02
CA TYR A 107 9.22 -52.91 9.99
C TYR A 107 8.43 -51.73 10.59
N ASP A 108 7.61 -51.99 11.60
CA ASP A 108 6.81 -50.95 12.29
C ASP A 108 7.70 -49.87 12.92
N HIS A 109 8.88 -50.24 13.43
CA HIS A 109 9.89 -49.29 13.90
C HIS A 109 10.42 -48.41 12.77
N LYS A 110 10.84 -49.02 11.64
CA LYS A 110 11.37 -48.29 10.49
C LYS A 110 10.32 -47.38 9.84
N THR A 111 9.06 -47.79 9.80
CA THR A 111 7.96 -46.94 9.35
C THR A 111 7.80 -45.71 10.24
N ARG A 112 7.90 -45.85 11.57
CA ARG A 112 7.84 -44.71 12.49
C ARG A 112 9.02 -43.75 12.31
N GLU A 113 10.25 -44.26 12.18
CA GLU A 113 11.42 -43.44 11.88
C GLU A 113 11.27 -42.68 10.55
N ALA A 114 10.77 -43.35 9.51
CA ALA A 114 10.54 -42.73 8.20
C ALA A 114 9.52 -41.59 8.28
N ASN A 115 8.42 -41.78 9.02
CA ASN A 115 7.41 -40.74 9.20
C ASN A 115 7.95 -39.52 9.95
N ILE A 116 8.80 -39.72 10.98
CA ILE A 116 9.44 -38.61 11.71
C ILE A 116 10.36 -37.82 10.77
N LEU A 117 11.19 -38.51 9.99
CA LEU A 117 12.08 -37.85 9.03
C LEU A 117 11.30 -37.12 7.93
N GLU A 118 10.14 -37.63 7.51
CA GLU A 118 9.27 -36.96 6.55
C GLU A 118 8.69 -35.66 7.12
N GLU A 119 8.30 -35.65 8.39
CA GLU A 119 7.81 -34.46 9.10
C GLU A 119 8.93 -33.40 9.24
N GLU A 120 10.12 -33.78 9.72
CA GLU A 120 11.29 -32.90 9.81
C GLU A 120 11.68 -32.31 8.44
N LEU A 121 11.63 -33.13 7.38
CA LEU A 121 11.91 -32.69 6.02
C LEU A 121 10.85 -31.71 5.51
N SER A 122 9.58 -31.88 5.92
CA SER A 122 8.51 -30.94 5.60
C SER A 122 8.71 -29.59 6.29
N GLU A 123 9.11 -29.58 7.57
CA GLU A 123 9.42 -28.37 8.33
C GLU A 123 10.59 -27.63 7.69
N CYS A 124 11.71 -28.31 7.42
CA CYS A 124 12.88 -27.75 6.76
C CYS A 124 12.54 -27.13 5.38
N ARG A 125 11.66 -27.77 4.59
CA ARG A 125 11.18 -27.19 3.32
C ARG A 125 10.41 -25.89 3.53
N THR A 126 9.56 -25.81 4.56
CA THR A 126 8.82 -24.58 4.87
C THR A 126 9.74 -23.45 5.35
N GLU A 127 10.72 -23.76 6.20
CA GLU A 127 11.73 -22.79 6.65
C GLU A 127 12.56 -22.27 5.49
N LEU A 128 12.98 -23.16 4.58
CA LEU A 128 13.72 -22.78 3.39
C LEU A 128 12.89 -21.85 2.48
N ALA A 129 11.60 -22.17 2.26
CA ALA A 129 10.71 -21.33 1.48
C ALA A 129 10.54 -19.92 2.09
N ASN A 130 10.35 -19.85 3.41
CA ASN A 130 10.25 -18.58 4.14
C ASN A 130 11.54 -17.77 4.04
N THR A 131 12.69 -18.43 4.17
CA THR A 131 14.02 -17.79 4.04
C THR A 131 14.21 -17.24 2.63
N MET A 132 13.88 -18.02 1.59
CA MET A 132 13.95 -17.57 0.20
C MET A 132 13.05 -16.36 -0.06
N GLN A 133 11.84 -16.34 0.50
CA GLN A 133 10.93 -15.21 0.39
C GLN A 133 11.48 -13.96 1.09
N SER A 134 12.05 -14.12 2.28
CA SER A 134 12.69 -13.02 3.02
C SER A 134 13.88 -12.43 2.27
N ILE A 135 14.76 -13.28 1.73
CA ILE A 135 15.91 -12.85 0.91
C ILE A 135 15.44 -12.14 -0.36
N SER A 136 14.40 -12.65 -1.02
CA SER A 136 13.82 -12.00 -2.21
C SER A 136 13.28 -10.61 -1.89
N LEU A 137 12.62 -10.43 -0.74
CA LEU A 137 12.14 -9.12 -0.29
C LEU A 137 13.31 -8.18 0.01
N GLN A 138 14.35 -8.64 0.70
CA GLN A 138 15.54 -7.84 0.99
C GLN A 138 16.25 -7.39 -0.29
N ASN A 139 16.38 -8.27 -1.28
CA ASN A 139 16.98 -7.91 -2.56
C ASN A 139 16.18 -6.82 -3.28
N ARG A 140 14.84 -6.90 -3.29
CA ARG A 140 13.99 -5.84 -3.85
C ARG A 140 14.17 -4.50 -3.12
N GLN A 141 14.31 -4.53 -1.80
CA GLN A 141 14.58 -3.32 -1.02
C GLN A 141 15.96 -2.73 -1.35
N ALA A 142 16.99 -3.58 -1.48
CA ALA A 142 18.32 -3.15 -1.89
C ALA A 142 18.32 -2.53 -3.29
N ASP A 143 17.59 -3.13 -4.25
CA ASP A 143 17.42 -2.59 -5.60
C ASP A 143 16.76 -1.21 -5.57
N GLN A 144 15.70 -1.04 -4.77
CA GLN A 144 15.04 0.25 -4.60
C GLN A 144 15.99 1.30 -4.02
N HIS A 145 16.72 0.97 -2.95
CA HIS A 145 17.70 1.88 -2.36
C HIS A 145 18.81 2.26 -3.34
N GLN A 146 19.20 1.36 -4.24
CA GLN A 146 20.18 1.65 -5.29
C GLN A 146 19.64 2.64 -6.32
N ILE A 147 18.35 2.53 -6.69
CA ILE A 147 17.67 3.48 -7.57
C ILE A 147 17.63 4.86 -6.91
N ASP A 148 17.13 4.95 -5.66
CA ASP A 148 17.03 6.21 -4.92
C ASP A 148 18.39 6.91 -4.79
N LEU A 149 19.44 6.12 -4.55
CA LEU A 149 20.81 6.63 -4.44
C LEU A 149 21.35 7.15 -5.79
N ALA A 150 20.99 6.51 -6.91
CA ALA A 150 21.35 6.98 -8.25
C ALA A 150 20.62 8.30 -8.62
N GLU A 151 19.35 8.42 -8.25
CA GLU A 151 18.57 9.64 -8.42
C GLU A 151 19.14 10.80 -7.58
N ALA A 152 19.40 10.56 -6.29
CA ALA A 152 20.00 11.55 -5.41
C ALA A 152 21.37 12.03 -5.93
N ARG A 153 22.21 11.13 -6.45
CA ARG A 153 23.49 11.49 -7.09
C ARG A 153 23.30 12.39 -8.31
N THR A 154 22.27 12.12 -9.11
CA THR A 154 21.93 12.94 -10.28
C THR A 154 21.50 14.35 -9.87
N ILE A 155 20.64 14.46 -8.85
CA ILE A 155 20.19 15.73 -8.28
C ILE A 155 21.37 16.54 -7.73
N ILE A 156 22.23 15.91 -6.92
CA ILE A 156 23.43 16.57 -6.36
C ILE A 156 24.34 17.09 -7.48
N THR A 157 24.56 16.28 -8.52
CA THR A 157 25.39 16.68 -9.67
C THR A 157 24.80 17.90 -10.37
N GLN A 158 23.47 17.95 -10.52
CA GLN A 158 22.79 19.08 -11.14
C GLN A 158 22.86 20.35 -10.26
N LEU A 159 22.66 20.22 -8.96
CA LEU A 159 22.81 21.33 -8.00
C LEU A 159 24.22 21.90 -8.00
N LEU A 160 25.25 21.05 -8.09
CA LEU A 160 26.65 21.50 -8.19
C LEU A 160 26.89 22.32 -9.46
N LYS A 161 26.28 21.94 -10.59
CA LYS A 161 26.34 22.74 -11.84
C LYS A 161 25.68 24.10 -11.66
N TYR A 162 24.49 24.15 -11.07
CA TYR A 162 23.80 25.43 -10.79
C TYR A 162 24.60 26.31 -9.84
N GLN A 163 25.17 25.73 -8.78
CA GLN A 163 26.03 26.45 -7.85
C GLN A 163 27.24 27.06 -8.56
N LYS A 164 27.88 26.31 -9.47
CA LYS A 164 29.01 26.81 -10.27
C LYS A 164 28.60 27.98 -11.17
N ALA A 165 27.50 27.83 -11.91
CA ALA A 165 26.98 28.90 -12.78
C ALA A 165 26.58 30.16 -11.98
N SER A 166 25.99 29.98 -10.80
CA SER A 166 25.66 31.08 -9.89
C SER A 166 26.91 31.81 -9.40
N LYS A 167 27.96 31.09 -8.99
CA LYS A 167 29.26 31.68 -8.62
C LYS A 167 29.87 32.51 -9.74
N GLU A 168 29.84 32.01 -10.98
CA GLU A 168 30.32 32.74 -12.16
C GLU A 168 29.51 34.03 -12.40
N LYS A 169 28.17 33.97 -12.22
CA LYS A 169 27.29 35.14 -12.34
C LYS A 169 27.58 36.19 -11.26
N ILE A 170 27.84 35.79 -10.03
CA ILE A 170 28.23 36.70 -8.93
C ILE A 170 29.53 37.42 -9.28
N VAL A 171 30.57 36.70 -9.71
CA VAL A 171 31.86 37.31 -10.11
C VAL A 171 31.67 38.32 -11.25
N SER A 172 30.83 37.99 -12.25
CA SER A 172 30.49 38.91 -13.34
C SER A 172 29.78 40.18 -12.85
N LEU A 173 28.82 40.04 -11.93
CA LEU A 173 28.09 41.16 -11.34
C LEU A 173 29.00 42.03 -10.47
N GLU A 174 29.90 41.44 -9.67
CA GLU A 174 30.90 42.18 -8.90
C GLU A 174 31.82 43.00 -9.80
N ALA A 175 32.27 42.44 -10.93
CA ALA A 175 33.07 43.16 -11.90
C ALA A 175 32.32 44.34 -12.55
N LYS A 176 31.03 44.15 -12.89
CA LYS A 176 30.16 45.23 -13.37
C LYS A 176 29.97 46.32 -12.32
N ASN A 177 29.70 45.94 -11.07
CA ASN A 177 29.52 46.87 -9.97
C ASN A 177 30.77 47.73 -9.74
N LYS A 178 31.96 47.11 -9.74
CA LYS A 178 33.24 47.83 -9.67
C LYS A 178 33.40 48.86 -10.80
N ARG A 179 33.07 48.49 -12.05
CA ARG A 179 33.11 49.43 -13.19
C ARG A 179 32.11 50.58 -13.02
N SER A 180 30.89 50.30 -12.58
CA SER A 180 29.88 51.31 -12.31
C SER A 180 30.33 52.28 -11.20
N GLN A 181 30.94 51.78 -10.13
CA GLN A 181 31.53 52.62 -9.08
C GLN A 181 32.64 53.53 -9.62
N THR A 182 33.53 53.02 -10.49
CA THR A 182 34.55 53.84 -11.15
C THR A 182 33.93 54.95 -12.02
N LEU A 183 32.89 54.63 -12.80
CA LEU A 183 32.19 55.62 -13.63
C LEU A 183 31.47 56.67 -12.78
N ILE A 184 30.84 56.28 -11.66
CA ILE A 184 30.22 57.22 -10.73
C ILE A 184 31.28 58.17 -10.16
N ALA A 185 32.40 57.64 -9.67
CA ALA A 185 33.49 58.46 -9.15
C ALA A 185 34.07 59.42 -10.21
N GLU A 186 34.20 58.97 -11.47
CA GLU A 186 34.62 59.82 -12.59
C GLU A 186 33.61 60.95 -12.86
N LYS A 187 32.31 60.65 -12.86
CA LYS A 187 31.25 61.66 -13.02
C LYS A 187 31.21 62.62 -11.84
N GLU A 188 31.31 62.13 -10.61
CA GLU A 188 31.38 62.97 -9.40
C GLU A 188 32.61 63.89 -9.43
N ALA A 189 33.76 63.40 -9.88
CA ALA A 189 34.97 64.22 -10.07
C ALA A 189 34.75 65.31 -11.14
N ALA A 190 34.10 64.98 -12.26
CA ALA A 190 33.75 65.97 -13.29
C ALA A 190 32.73 67.00 -12.79
N PHE A 191 31.76 66.59 -12.00
CA PHE A 191 30.75 67.45 -11.38
C PHE A 191 31.26 68.24 -10.17
N SER A 192 32.42 67.92 -9.61
CA SER A 192 33.06 68.73 -8.56
C SER A 192 34.01 69.79 -9.15
N GLY A 193 34.15 69.84 -10.47
CA GLY A 193 34.77 70.98 -11.17
C GLY A 193 33.99 72.28 -10.95
N SER A 194 34.69 73.41 -10.85
CA SER A 194 34.16 74.72 -10.44
C SER A 194 32.94 75.24 -11.22
N GLU A 195 32.67 74.67 -12.39
CA GLU A 195 31.65 75.14 -13.33
C GLU A 195 30.23 74.69 -12.94
N SER A 196 30.06 73.49 -12.40
CA SER A 196 28.77 72.99 -11.89
C SER A 196 28.37 73.68 -10.58
N SER A 197 29.33 73.97 -9.69
CA SER A 197 29.09 74.76 -8.49
C SER A 197 28.55 76.15 -8.85
N LYS A 198 29.11 76.77 -9.89
CA LYS A 198 28.67 78.05 -10.42
C LYS A 198 27.25 77.97 -10.99
N ILE A 199 26.93 76.91 -11.76
CA ILE A 199 25.59 76.68 -12.30
C ILE A 199 24.56 76.46 -11.18
N ILE A 200 24.90 75.69 -10.13
CA ILE A 200 24.01 75.48 -8.97
C ILE A 200 23.80 76.78 -8.20
N GLU A 201 24.85 77.59 -8.04
CA GLU A 201 24.77 78.89 -7.38
C GLU A 201 23.95 79.89 -8.20
N ASP A 202 24.13 79.92 -9.52
CA ASP A 202 23.37 80.75 -10.45
C ASP A 202 21.90 80.32 -10.52
N PHE A 203 21.62 79.02 -10.45
CA PHE A 203 20.25 78.50 -10.33
C PHE A 203 19.60 78.91 -9.01
N LYS A 204 20.32 78.82 -7.88
CA LYS A 204 19.85 79.34 -6.59
C LYS A 204 19.57 80.84 -6.65
N LYS A 205 20.44 81.64 -7.28
CA LYS A 205 20.23 83.08 -7.51
C LYS A 205 19.00 83.34 -8.39
N SER A 206 18.79 82.54 -9.43
CA SER A 206 17.61 82.62 -10.30
C SER A 206 16.31 82.30 -9.55
N ILE A 207 16.30 81.29 -8.69
CA ILE A 207 15.14 80.99 -7.81
C ILE A 207 14.88 82.16 -6.87
N ALA A 208 15.90 82.67 -6.19
CA ALA A 208 15.76 83.81 -5.28
C ALA A 208 15.23 85.06 -6.02
N PHE A 209 15.74 85.32 -7.22
CA PHE A 209 15.25 86.40 -8.08
C PHE A 209 13.78 86.20 -8.46
N LYS A 210 13.37 84.98 -8.84
CA LYS A 210 11.97 84.66 -9.14
C LYS A 210 11.06 84.92 -7.92
N THR A 211 11.48 84.53 -6.72
CA THR A 211 10.74 84.79 -5.48
C THR A 211 10.59 86.30 -5.24
N ILE A 212 11.67 87.08 -5.36
CA ILE A 212 11.62 88.56 -5.21
C ILE A 212 10.63 89.19 -6.19
N ILE A 213 10.63 88.75 -7.45
CA ILE A 213 9.69 89.26 -8.47
C ILE A 213 8.26 88.85 -8.13
N GLN A 214 8.02 87.62 -7.66
CA GLN A 214 6.69 87.19 -7.23
C GLN A 214 6.17 88.00 -6.04
N ASP A 215 7.03 88.27 -5.05
CA ASP A 215 6.69 89.09 -3.88
C ASP A 215 6.34 90.52 -4.30
N HIS A 216 7.13 91.15 -5.19
CA HIS A 216 6.83 92.50 -5.71
C HIS A 216 5.53 92.53 -6.52
N VAL A 217 5.27 91.49 -7.33
CA VAL A 217 4.02 91.39 -8.09
C VAL A 217 2.83 91.23 -7.14
N GLN A 218 2.99 90.48 -6.04
CA GLN A 218 1.95 90.33 -5.03
C GLN A 218 1.71 91.64 -4.27
N GLU A 219 2.76 92.32 -3.83
CA GLU A 219 2.68 93.63 -3.18
C GLU A 219 1.99 94.68 -4.07
N ALA A 220 2.34 94.72 -5.36
CA ALA A 220 1.69 95.61 -6.31
C ALA A 220 0.20 95.27 -6.51
N ARG A 221 -0.16 93.97 -6.52
CA ARG A 221 -1.56 93.52 -6.58
C ARG A 221 -2.33 93.96 -5.34
N ASP A 222 -1.75 93.78 -4.16
CA ASP A 222 -2.35 94.16 -2.89
C ASP A 222 -2.56 95.68 -2.81
N HIS A 223 -1.58 96.48 -3.26
CA HIS A 223 -1.69 97.94 -3.33
C HIS A 223 -2.77 98.41 -4.33
N ILE A 224 -2.88 97.76 -5.50
CA ILE A 224 -3.96 98.04 -6.46
C ILE A 224 -5.33 97.69 -5.85
N TYR A 225 -5.41 96.58 -5.11
CA TYR A 225 -6.63 96.18 -4.44
C TYR A 225 -7.02 97.19 -3.36
N ASP A 226 -6.07 97.63 -2.54
CA ASP A 226 -6.29 98.65 -1.50
C ASP A 226 -6.73 100.00 -2.09
N ILE A 227 -6.12 100.45 -3.20
CA ILE A 227 -6.57 101.65 -3.93
C ILE A 227 -8.00 101.46 -4.46
N LYS A 228 -8.30 100.32 -5.09
CA LYS A 228 -9.63 100.05 -5.63
C LYS A 228 -10.69 99.96 -4.54
N VAL A 229 -10.38 99.30 -3.42
CA VAL A 229 -11.25 99.21 -2.24
C VAL A 229 -11.50 100.61 -1.69
N LYS A 230 -10.46 101.43 -1.48
CA LYS A 230 -10.62 102.83 -1.02
C LYS A 230 -11.40 103.69 -2.01
N ALA A 231 -11.18 103.52 -3.32
CA ALA A 231 -11.95 104.23 -4.35
C ALA A 231 -13.41 103.80 -4.38
N LEU A 232 -13.71 102.51 -4.19
CA LEU A 232 -15.06 101.99 -4.07
C LEU A 232 -15.73 102.40 -2.75
N GLU A 233 -14.99 102.48 -1.64
CA GLU A 233 -15.47 103.03 -0.38
C GLU A 233 -15.80 104.52 -0.53
N GLN A 234 -14.92 105.30 -1.16
CA GLN A 234 -15.16 106.71 -1.47
C GLN A 234 -16.36 106.88 -2.39
N GLN A 235 -16.47 106.06 -3.44
CA GLN A 235 -17.64 106.04 -4.33
C GLN A 235 -18.89 105.60 -3.57
N CYS A 236 -18.82 104.67 -2.63
CA CYS A 236 -19.96 104.29 -1.78
C CYS A 236 -20.35 105.42 -0.81
N ILE A 237 -19.40 106.23 -0.35
CA ILE A 237 -19.67 107.43 0.45
C ILE A 237 -20.32 108.52 -0.43
N GLU A 238 -19.83 108.73 -1.65
CA GLU A 238 -20.40 109.68 -2.61
C GLU A 238 -21.75 109.23 -3.16
N ASP A 239 -21.92 107.97 -3.55
CA ASP A 239 -23.19 107.38 -3.96
C ASP A 239 -24.13 107.22 -2.76
N GLY A 240 -23.62 106.98 -1.55
CA GLY A 240 -24.39 107.01 -0.32
C GLY A 240 -24.90 108.42 -0.02
N PHE A 241 -24.08 109.43 -0.27
CA PHE A 241 -24.44 110.85 -0.20
C PHE A 241 -25.44 111.23 -1.30
N ILE A 242 -25.22 110.83 -2.56
CA ILE A 242 -26.14 111.07 -3.69
C ILE A 242 -27.45 110.32 -3.50
N ARG A 243 -27.43 109.08 -2.98
CA ARG A 243 -28.62 108.27 -2.67
C ARG A 243 -29.37 108.82 -1.46
N GLY A 244 -28.66 109.33 -0.46
CA GLY A 244 -29.23 110.07 0.67
C GLY A 244 -29.85 111.41 0.24
N PHE A 245 -29.16 112.16 -0.63
CA PHE A 245 -29.61 113.41 -1.22
C PHE A 245 -30.84 113.20 -2.12
N LEU A 246 -30.82 112.20 -3.02
CA LEU A 246 -31.96 111.82 -3.86
C LEU A 246 -33.12 111.26 -3.04
N LYS A 247 -32.89 110.58 -1.90
CA LYS A 247 -33.96 110.24 -0.95
C LYS A 247 -34.56 111.50 -0.31
N GLY A 248 -33.76 112.50 0.04
CA GLY A 248 -34.25 113.81 0.49
C GLY A 248 -35.06 114.55 -0.58
N VAL A 249 -34.61 114.52 -1.84
CA VAL A 249 -35.33 115.11 -2.98
C VAL A 249 -36.63 114.35 -3.30
N ARG A 250 -36.63 113.00 -3.24
CA ARG A 250 -37.86 112.19 -3.38
C ARG A 250 -38.83 112.37 -2.21
N LEU A 251 -38.32 112.63 -0.99
CA LEU A 251 -39.17 112.95 0.17
C LEU A 251 -39.86 114.32 0.00
N MET A 252 -39.16 115.29 -0.60
CA MET A 252 -39.76 116.57 -1.02
C MET A 252 -40.74 116.41 -2.20
N GLN A 253 -40.46 115.52 -3.16
CA GLN A 253 -41.38 115.25 -4.28
C GLN A 253 -42.61 114.42 -3.87
N ARG A 254 -42.54 113.56 -2.85
CA ARG A 254 -43.70 112.84 -2.28
C ARG A 254 -44.68 113.73 -1.50
N LYS A 255 -44.37 115.02 -1.31
CA LYS A 255 -45.33 116.01 -0.79
C LYS A 255 -46.22 116.62 -1.88
N THR A 256 -46.06 116.20 -3.14
CA THR A 256 -46.84 116.69 -4.29
C THR A 256 -47.24 115.54 -5.23
N GLY A 257 -48.38 114.88 -4.96
CA GLY A 257 -49.12 113.96 -5.88
C GLY A 257 -48.53 112.55 -6.06
N ALA A 258 -49.23 111.47 -5.67
CA ALA A 258 -50.25 110.72 -6.43
C ALA A 258 -49.67 110.01 -7.68
N LEU A 259 -49.90 108.73 -8.02
CA LEU A 259 -50.67 107.58 -7.54
C LEU A 259 -50.14 106.35 -8.37
N ASP A 260 -50.23 105.12 -7.85
CA ASP A 260 -50.30 103.80 -8.55
C ASP A 260 -49.12 103.34 -9.47
N ASP A 261 -48.78 102.07 -9.71
CA ASP A 261 -49.24 100.73 -9.30
C ASP A 261 -48.10 99.69 -9.58
N PHE A 262 -48.18 98.51 -8.95
CA PHE A 262 -47.27 97.31 -8.90
C PHE A 262 -46.99 96.60 -10.27
N PRO A 263 -46.12 95.54 -10.45
CA PRO A 263 -45.74 94.40 -9.54
C PRO A 263 -44.23 94.02 -9.51
N SER A 264 -43.60 93.44 -8.46
CA SER A 264 -43.73 92.15 -7.76
C SER A 264 -43.41 90.88 -8.58
N GLY A 265 -42.20 90.35 -8.38
CA GLY A 265 -41.71 88.99 -8.73
C GLY A 265 -40.25 88.85 -8.25
N SER A 266 -39.96 88.02 -7.22
CA SER A 266 -39.48 86.60 -7.29
C SER A 266 -38.04 86.53 -7.84
N ASP A 267 -37.04 85.83 -7.29
CA ASP A 267 -36.77 84.99 -6.12
C ASP A 267 -35.26 85.24 -5.81
N GLY A 268 -34.71 85.18 -4.60
CA GLY A 268 -34.77 84.03 -3.70
C GLY A 268 -33.77 82.96 -4.16
N ASP A 269 -32.68 82.80 -3.41
CA ASP A 269 -31.81 81.60 -3.31
C ASP A 269 -30.37 81.77 -3.88
N GLU A 270 -29.33 81.88 -3.01
CA GLU A 270 -28.63 80.79 -2.28
C GLU A 270 -27.68 80.05 -3.25
N ILE A 271 -26.43 80.49 -3.41
CA ILE A 271 -25.23 80.20 -2.59
C ILE A 271 -25.00 78.68 -2.41
N GLU A 272 -23.77 78.25 -2.77
CA GLU A 272 -23.12 76.96 -2.51
C GLU A 272 -23.41 75.76 -3.45
N SER A 273 -22.71 75.71 -4.59
CA SER A 273 -22.41 74.43 -5.26
C SER A 273 -21.04 74.45 -5.95
N GLU A 274 -19.94 74.24 -5.22
CA GLU A 274 -18.66 73.86 -5.84
C GLU A 274 -17.63 73.29 -4.83
N PHE A 275 -17.97 72.21 -4.12
CA PHE A 275 -17.00 71.47 -3.28
C PHE A 275 -17.15 69.93 -3.35
N HIS A 276 -17.53 69.39 -4.52
CA HIS A 276 -17.41 67.97 -4.81
C HIS A 276 -16.48 67.72 -5.99
N LYS A 277 -15.16 67.74 -5.74
CA LYS A 277 -14.16 67.22 -6.68
C LYS A 277 -12.80 66.89 -6.06
N ALA A 278 -12.74 66.25 -4.89
CA ALA A 278 -11.48 66.02 -4.18
C ALA A 278 -11.22 64.62 -3.59
N PHE A 279 -12.06 63.60 -3.82
CA PHE A 279 -11.76 62.25 -3.33
C PHE A 279 -12.19 61.15 -4.32
N ASP A 280 -11.48 61.07 -5.45
CA ASP A 280 -11.26 59.81 -6.16
C ASP A 280 -9.76 59.49 -6.03
N LEU A 281 -9.42 58.63 -5.08
CA LEU A 281 -8.12 57.97 -5.00
C LEU A 281 -8.40 56.47 -5.08
N ASP A 282 -8.32 55.95 -6.30
CA ASP A 282 -8.22 54.52 -6.58
C ASP A 282 -6.97 53.96 -5.89
N VAL A 283 -7.19 53.09 -4.92
CA VAL A 283 -6.17 52.24 -4.32
C VAL A 283 -6.44 50.82 -4.82
N ASP A 284 -5.92 50.51 -6.01
CA ASP A 284 -5.80 49.15 -6.50
C ASP A 284 -4.67 48.46 -5.73
N ASN A 285 -5.04 47.56 -4.83
CA ASN A 285 -4.11 46.67 -4.15
C ASN A 285 -4.61 45.24 -4.36
N GLU A 286 -4.47 44.74 -5.58
CA GLU A 286 -4.74 43.36 -5.92
C GLU A 286 -3.45 42.53 -5.83
N THR A 287 -3.53 41.51 -5.00
CA THR A 287 -2.49 40.60 -4.56
C THR A 287 -2.00 39.69 -5.68
N VAL A 288 -0.68 39.58 -5.81
CA VAL A 288 0.00 38.61 -6.68
C VAL A 288 0.03 37.25 -5.97
N ASP A 289 -0.74 36.29 -6.47
CA ASP A 289 -0.56 34.87 -6.16
C ASP A 289 0.68 34.33 -6.90
N ILE A 290 1.56 33.66 -6.17
CA ILE A 290 2.69 32.91 -6.70
C ILE A 290 2.42 31.42 -6.41
N GLU A 291 2.18 30.66 -7.46
CA GLU A 291 2.31 29.21 -7.51
C GLU A 291 3.44 28.84 -8.49
#